data_AF-A0A5K7SAF5-F1
#
_entry.id   AF-A0A5K7SAF5-F1
#
_cell.length_a   1.000
_cell.length_b   1.000
_cell.length_c   1.000
_cell.angle_alpha   90.00
_cell.angle_beta   90.00
_cell.angle_gamma   90.00
#
_symmetry.space_group_name_H-M   'P 1'
#
loop_
_entity.id
_entity.type
_entity.pdbx_description
1 polymer ?
#
loop_
_entity_poly.entity_id
_entity_poly.type
_entity_poly.pdbx_seq_one_letter_code
_entity_poly.pdbx_strand_id
1 'polypeptide(L)'
;MCFFWWGGISVLVKVNIELTKENFQSVWEYIASEVFKDELKLVDTKTKDIGRAMFISSDPDVFINHDNELAINTDDLQKYRKTETIKKGTQQGISMKIFNYTSSCTFSYQLLPFNEVKKVNLSTPFDSKNTVIDYNPIKFLELKFPKEVCDGIKHSFYASCIHRLVYLNPDLEPSYIYSFLFYTNKYKANPPMEPRSLRRLFEYVYNQTNQEDYVYNNDRVKNFHLNKEVFLTKEDKVSIMNKCNGKIRSNKSITKILEAKAELQYRNEKITQNKVSEISGLGIQTVKKYYMIEDIYDINLMVEEINNQYLGNSGLKIK
;
A
#
# COMPACT_ATOMS: atom_id res chain seq x y z
N MET A 1 -18.55 -24.00 -5.97
CA MET A 1 -17.76 -22.75 -5.93
C MET A 1 -17.49 -22.35 -7.36
N CYS A 2 -17.98 -21.20 -7.83
CA CYS A 2 -17.97 -20.87 -9.27
C CYS A 2 -16.94 -19.80 -9.65
N PHE A 3 -16.46 -19.91 -10.89
CA PHE A 3 -15.64 -18.93 -11.61
C PHE A 3 -16.55 -18.12 -12.57
N PHE A 4 -16.27 -16.84 -12.88
CA PHE A 4 -17.18 -15.99 -13.67
C PHE A 4 -16.48 -15.20 -14.79
N TRP A 5 -17.09 -15.15 -16.00
CA TRP A 5 -16.96 -14.06 -16.98
C TRP A 5 -18.11 -14.04 -18.02
N TRP A 6 -18.96 -13.01 -18.00
CA TRP A 6 -19.81 -12.38 -19.07
C TRP A 6 -20.45 -13.25 -20.19
N GLY A 7 -20.65 -14.53 -19.89
CA GLY A 7 -21.12 -15.62 -20.74
C GLY A 7 -20.49 -16.92 -20.25
N GLY A 8 -20.27 -17.00 -18.93
CA GLY A 8 -19.28 -17.88 -18.30
C GLY A 8 -19.93 -19.07 -17.64
N ILE A 9 -19.27 -20.21 -17.73
CA ILE A 9 -19.74 -21.46 -17.13
C ILE A 9 -19.49 -21.41 -15.63
N SER A 10 -20.56 -21.52 -14.87
CA SER A 10 -20.52 -21.61 -13.41
C SER A 10 -20.58 -23.08 -13.00
N VAL A 11 -19.58 -23.54 -12.23
CA VAL A 11 -19.54 -24.92 -11.72
C VAL A 11 -19.73 -24.94 -10.22
N LEU A 12 -20.74 -25.67 -9.74
CA LEU A 12 -20.92 -25.95 -8.32
C LEU A 12 -20.36 -27.34 -8.01
N VAL A 13 -19.33 -27.37 -7.17
CA VAL A 13 -18.68 -28.60 -6.70
C VAL A 13 -19.13 -28.87 -5.28
N LYS A 14 -19.68 -30.06 -5.05
CA LYS A 14 -19.95 -30.60 -3.70
C LYS A 14 -18.67 -31.26 -3.18
N VAL A 15 -18.33 -30.97 -1.92
CA VAL A 15 -17.14 -31.51 -1.25
C VAL A 15 -17.56 -32.24 0.03
N ASN A 16 -16.79 -33.27 0.40
CA ASN A 16 -17.04 -34.11 1.58
C ASN A 16 -16.71 -33.45 2.93
N ILE A 17 -16.11 -32.26 2.92
CA ILE A 17 -15.66 -31.52 4.12
C ILE A 17 -16.54 -30.29 4.38
N GLU A 18 -16.75 -29.97 5.65
CA GLU A 18 -17.47 -28.75 6.03
C GLU A 18 -16.65 -27.50 5.68
N LEU A 19 -17.25 -26.58 4.93
CA LEU A 19 -16.60 -25.33 4.53
C LEU A 19 -16.77 -24.25 5.61
N THR A 20 -15.66 -23.79 6.17
CA THR A 20 -15.57 -22.70 7.13
C THR A 20 -14.82 -21.52 6.52
N LYS A 21 -14.89 -20.33 7.14
CA LYS A 21 -14.13 -19.16 6.68
C LYS A 21 -12.62 -19.39 6.62
N GLU A 22 -12.11 -20.31 7.45
CA GLU A 22 -10.69 -20.59 7.59
C GLU A 22 -10.17 -21.56 6.52
N ASN A 23 -10.98 -22.56 6.13
CA ASN A 23 -10.55 -23.57 5.18
C ASN A 23 -10.97 -23.28 3.72
N PHE A 24 -11.95 -22.42 3.50
CA PHE A 24 -12.55 -22.17 2.18
C PHE A 24 -11.53 -21.80 1.11
N GLN A 25 -10.58 -20.91 1.45
CA GLN A 25 -9.54 -20.48 0.53
C GLN A 25 -8.64 -21.65 0.08
N SER A 26 -8.21 -22.48 1.03
CA SER A 26 -7.35 -23.63 0.75
C SER A 26 -8.08 -24.70 -0.05
N VAL A 27 -9.37 -24.92 0.24
CA VAL A 27 -10.22 -25.84 -0.53
C VAL A 27 -10.40 -25.36 -1.96
N TRP A 28 -10.63 -24.07 -2.17
CA TRP A 28 -10.72 -23.52 -3.52
C TRP A 28 -9.41 -23.65 -4.29
N GLU A 29 -8.28 -23.33 -3.64
CA GLU A 29 -6.97 -23.41 -4.29
C GLU A 29 -6.64 -24.86 -4.66
N TYR A 30 -6.98 -25.84 -3.82
CA TYR A 30 -6.90 -27.26 -4.15
C TYR A 30 -7.76 -27.63 -5.36
N ILE A 31 -9.05 -27.27 -5.36
CA ILE A 31 -9.95 -27.60 -6.49
C ILE A 31 -9.47 -26.97 -7.80
N ALA A 32 -9.08 -25.69 -7.77
CA ALA A 32 -8.59 -25.01 -8.96
C ALA A 32 -7.28 -25.62 -9.48
N SER A 33 -6.39 -26.04 -8.59
CA SER A 33 -5.03 -26.48 -8.95
C SER A 33 -4.93 -27.96 -9.28
N GLU A 34 -5.75 -28.81 -8.65
CA GLU A 34 -5.70 -30.26 -8.80
C GLU A 34 -6.85 -30.80 -9.67
N VAL A 35 -8.06 -30.26 -9.55
CA VAL A 35 -9.24 -30.76 -10.29
C VAL A 35 -9.39 -30.04 -11.64
N PHE A 36 -9.18 -28.72 -11.68
CA PHE A 36 -9.25 -27.89 -12.89
C PHE A 36 -7.88 -27.41 -13.36
N LYS A 37 -6.88 -28.29 -13.23
CA LYS A 37 -5.46 -27.97 -13.48
C LYS A 37 -5.23 -27.41 -14.89
N ASP A 38 -5.90 -28.00 -15.88
CA ASP A 38 -5.74 -27.64 -17.28
C ASP A 38 -6.42 -26.29 -17.60
N GLU A 39 -7.49 -25.96 -16.88
CA GLU A 39 -8.28 -24.74 -17.00
C GLU A 39 -7.85 -23.64 -16.02
N LEU A 40 -6.78 -23.83 -15.24
CA LEU A 40 -6.33 -22.89 -14.20
C LEU A 40 -6.08 -21.47 -14.73
N LYS A 41 -5.74 -21.32 -16.02
CA LYS A 41 -5.56 -20.02 -16.68
C LYS A 41 -6.87 -19.29 -16.97
N LEU A 42 -7.98 -20.02 -17.06
CA LEU A 42 -9.32 -19.50 -17.34
C LEU A 42 -10.10 -19.20 -16.05
N VAL A 43 -9.62 -19.71 -14.93
CA VAL A 43 -10.18 -19.54 -13.60
C VAL A 43 -10.11 -18.07 -13.14
N ASP A 44 -11.27 -17.47 -12.85
CA ASP A 44 -11.35 -16.13 -12.26
C ASP A 44 -10.90 -16.15 -10.79
N THR A 45 -9.69 -15.68 -10.54
CA THR A 45 -9.08 -15.58 -9.22
C THR A 45 -9.74 -14.55 -8.28
N LYS A 46 -10.72 -13.77 -8.76
CA LYS A 46 -11.49 -12.82 -7.93
C LYS A 46 -12.74 -13.43 -7.29
N THR A 47 -12.97 -14.73 -7.47
CA THR A 47 -14.13 -15.47 -6.93
C THR A 47 -13.85 -16.26 -5.65
N LYS A 48 -12.69 -16.03 -5.01
CA LYS A 48 -12.22 -16.80 -3.84
C LYS A 48 -12.90 -16.44 -2.51
N ASP A 49 -13.84 -15.50 -2.51
CA ASP A 49 -14.44 -14.96 -1.28
C ASP A 49 -15.71 -15.71 -0.90
N ILE A 50 -15.73 -16.30 0.30
CA ILE A 50 -16.87 -17.06 0.85
C ILE A 50 -18.17 -16.22 0.97
N GLY A 51 -18.04 -14.91 1.17
CA GLY A 51 -19.18 -14.01 1.42
C GLY A 51 -19.79 -13.39 0.16
N ARG A 52 -19.33 -13.77 -1.03
CA ARG A 52 -19.79 -13.14 -2.27
C ARG A 52 -21.21 -13.61 -2.62
N ALA A 53 -22.11 -12.65 -2.86
CA ALA A 53 -23.44 -12.96 -3.37
C ALA A 53 -23.32 -13.65 -4.74
N MET A 54 -23.92 -14.84 -4.84
CA MET A 54 -23.95 -15.64 -6.05
C MET A 54 -25.28 -15.45 -6.77
N PHE A 55 -25.23 -15.10 -8.04
CA PHE A 55 -26.40 -15.07 -8.92
C PHE A 55 -26.37 -16.34 -9.76
N ILE A 56 -27.31 -17.25 -9.51
CA ILE A 56 -27.47 -18.48 -10.28
C ILE A 56 -28.48 -18.17 -11.38
N SER A 57 -28.08 -18.34 -12.64
CA SER A 57 -28.99 -18.22 -13.78
C SER A 57 -30.03 -19.34 -13.72
N SER A 58 -31.29 -19.01 -13.98
CA SER A 58 -32.35 -20.00 -14.17
C SER A 58 -32.17 -20.69 -15.51
N ASP A 59 -31.39 -21.77 -15.54
CA ASP A 59 -31.16 -22.60 -16.72
C ASP A 59 -32.01 -23.88 -16.62
N PRO A 60 -32.98 -24.11 -17.53
CA PRO A 60 -33.80 -25.32 -17.53
C PRO A 60 -33.00 -26.59 -17.87
N ASP A 61 -31.86 -26.48 -18.56
CA ASP A 61 -31.03 -27.60 -19.02
C ASP A 61 -29.74 -27.73 -18.18
N VAL A 62 -29.80 -27.36 -16.90
CA VAL A 62 -28.65 -27.47 -15.99
C VAL A 62 -28.21 -28.92 -15.85
N PHE A 63 -26.94 -29.19 -16.15
CA PHE A 63 -26.34 -30.49 -15.88
C PHE A 63 -26.11 -30.65 -14.37
N ILE A 64 -26.76 -31.63 -13.75
CA ILE A 64 -26.60 -31.96 -12.34
C ILE A 64 -26.17 -33.42 -12.23
N ASN A 65 -25.06 -33.65 -11.54
CA ASN A 65 -24.64 -34.99 -11.12
C ASN A 65 -24.84 -35.12 -9.61
N HIS A 66 -25.86 -35.88 -9.19
CA HIS A 66 -26.21 -36.05 -7.78
C HIS A 66 -25.33 -37.07 -7.05
N ASP A 67 -24.61 -37.91 -7.78
CA ASP A 67 -23.85 -39.04 -7.22
C ASP A 67 -22.37 -38.70 -7.00
N ASN A 68 -21.92 -37.55 -7.51
CA ASN A 68 -20.54 -37.12 -7.40
C ASN A 68 -20.33 -36.14 -6.24
N GLU A 69 -19.47 -36.55 -5.31
CA GLU A 69 -18.92 -35.72 -4.25
C GLU A 69 -17.40 -35.77 -4.34
N LEU A 70 -16.76 -34.59 -4.36
CA LEU A 70 -15.31 -34.51 -4.40
C LEU A 70 -14.76 -34.86 -3.02
N ALA A 71 -14.05 -35.99 -2.94
CA ALA A 71 -13.34 -36.41 -1.75
C ALA A 71 -12.01 -35.64 -1.64
N ILE A 72 -11.96 -34.71 -0.68
CA ILE A 72 -10.76 -33.93 -0.34
C ILE A 72 -10.20 -34.48 0.98
N ASN A 73 -8.94 -34.89 0.97
CA ASN A 73 -8.23 -35.23 2.21
C ASN A 73 -7.74 -33.93 2.88
N THR A 74 -8.00 -33.78 4.18
CA THR A 74 -7.59 -32.60 4.95
C THR A 74 -6.07 -32.40 4.98
N ASP A 75 -5.30 -33.48 4.83
CA ASP A 75 -3.84 -33.41 4.79
C ASP A 75 -3.32 -32.76 3.51
N ASP A 76 -4.02 -32.94 2.38
CA ASP A 76 -3.65 -32.33 1.10
C ASP A 76 -3.81 -30.81 1.14
N LEU A 77 -4.72 -30.30 1.98
CA LEU A 77 -4.93 -28.88 2.18
C LEU A 77 -3.76 -28.19 2.89
N GLN A 78 -2.89 -28.92 3.59
CA GLN A 78 -1.75 -28.33 4.30
C GLN A 78 -0.81 -27.57 3.35
N LYS A 79 -0.67 -28.05 2.10
CA LYS A 79 0.14 -27.40 1.05
C LYS A 79 -0.41 -26.04 0.61
N TYR A 80 -1.70 -25.79 0.82
CA TYR A 80 -2.41 -24.56 0.43
C TYR A 80 -2.81 -23.72 1.65
N ARG A 81 -2.37 -24.07 2.86
CA ARG A 81 -2.47 -23.18 4.02
C ARG A 81 -1.43 -22.07 3.85
N LYS A 82 -1.88 -20.86 3.54
CA LYS A 82 -1.00 -19.68 3.57
C LYS A 82 -0.57 -19.43 5.02
N THR A 83 0.74 -19.30 5.25
CA THR A 83 1.34 -18.76 6.48
C THR A 83 1.23 -17.23 6.60
N GLU A 84 0.54 -16.58 5.67
CA GLU A 84 0.37 -15.14 5.68
C GLU A 84 -0.93 -14.77 6.40
N THR A 85 -0.78 -13.91 7.41
CA THR A 85 -1.84 -13.08 7.99
C THR A 85 -2.88 -12.75 6.93
N ILE A 86 -4.11 -13.20 7.15
CA ILE A 86 -5.30 -12.77 6.42
C ILE A 86 -5.19 -11.26 6.28
N LYS A 87 -4.83 -10.76 5.08
CA LYS A 87 -5.15 -9.39 4.73
C LYS A 87 -6.66 -9.37 4.87
N LYS A 88 -7.15 -8.76 5.95
CA LYS A 88 -8.55 -8.37 6.10
C LYS A 88 -8.82 -7.39 4.96
N GLY A 89 -8.98 -7.89 3.73
CA GLY A 89 -9.83 -7.25 2.76
C GLY A 89 -11.14 -7.12 3.47
N THR A 90 -11.57 -5.88 3.66
CA THR A 90 -12.79 -5.51 4.38
C THR A 90 -13.92 -6.35 3.81
N GLN A 91 -14.26 -7.45 4.48
CA GLN A 91 -15.48 -8.18 4.19
C GLN A 91 -16.58 -7.17 4.47
N GLN A 92 -17.17 -6.62 3.41
CA GLN A 92 -18.48 -6.00 3.53
C GLN A 92 -19.40 -7.11 3.96
N GLY A 93 -19.55 -7.28 5.28
CA GLY A 93 -20.63 -8.07 5.81
C GLY A 93 -21.91 -7.41 5.32
N ILE A 94 -22.67 -8.10 4.48
CA ILE A 94 -24.10 -7.90 4.45
C ILE A 94 -24.56 -8.34 5.84
N SER A 95 -24.57 -7.39 6.77
CA SER A 95 -25.03 -7.63 8.12
C SER A 95 -26.50 -8.00 8.03
N MET A 96 -26.81 -9.28 8.25
CA MET A 96 -28.17 -9.76 8.54
C MET A 96 -28.61 -9.41 9.97
N LYS A 97 -27.81 -8.65 10.72
CA LYS A 97 -28.37 -7.81 11.78
C LYS A 97 -28.89 -6.57 11.10
N ILE A 98 -30.20 -6.36 11.22
CA ILE A 98 -30.82 -5.04 11.11
C ILE A 98 -30.09 -4.17 12.14
N PHE A 99 -28.92 -3.65 11.78
CA PHE A 99 -28.50 -2.39 12.34
C PHE A 99 -29.57 -1.45 11.82
N ASN A 100 -30.39 -0.96 12.73
CA ASN A 100 -31.09 0.28 12.53
C ASN A 100 -29.99 1.29 12.18
N TYR A 101 -29.67 1.41 10.89
CA TYR A 101 -29.09 2.61 10.32
C TYR A 101 -30.21 3.66 10.36
N THR A 102 -30.72 3.96 11.55
CA THR A 102 -31.08 5.32 11.87
C THR A 102 -29.82 6.09 11.51
N SER A 103 -29.93 6.90 10.46
CA SER A 103 -28.98 7.95 10.17
C SER A 103 -29.00 8.92 11.35
N SER A 104 -28.46 8.51 12.50
CA SER A 104 -28.08 9.40 13.58
C SER A 104 -26.78 10.05 13.11
N CYS A 105 -26.90 10.91 12.11
CA CYS A 105 -25.85 11.81 11.70
C CYS A 105 -25.51 12.69 12.90
N THR A 106 -24.52 12.28 13.69
CA THR A 106 -24.04 13.01 14.87
C THR A 106 -23.03 14.10 14.53
N PHE A 107 -22.55 14.17 13.29
CA PHE A 107 -21.68 15.24 12.85
C PHE A 107 -22.44 16.31 12.05
N SER A 108 -22.57 17.50 12.62
CA SER A 108 -22.92 18.72 11.90
C SER A 108 -21.65 19.31 11.28
N TYR A 109 -21.23 18.82 10.11
CA TYR A 109 -20.11 19.44 9.40
C TYR A 109 -20.55 20.78 8.84
N GLN A 110 -19.98 21.87 9.34
CA GLN A 110 -20.10 23.17 8.69
C GLN A 110 -19.15 23.18 7.48
N LEU A 111 -19.69 23.46 6.29
CA LEU A 111 -18.85 23.64 5.12
C LEU A 111 -18.09 24.97 5.28
N LEU A 112 -16.79 24.86 5.51
CA LEU A 112 -15.93 26.02 5.72
C LEU A 112 -15.58 26.69 4.39
N PRO A 113 -15.39 28.02 4.35
CA PRO A 113 -14.91 28.71 3.16
C PRO A 113 -13.54 28.17 2.71
N PHE A 114 -13.31 28.12 1.39
CA PHE A 114 -12.08 27.60 0.80
C PHE A 114 -10.78 28.19 1.38
N ASN A 115 -10.79 29.46 1.81
CA ASN A 115 -9.62 30.10 2.41
C ASN A 115 -9.23 29.48 3.77
N GLU A 116 -10.20 29.05 4.58
CA GLU A 116 -9.94 28.43 5.88
C GLU A 116 -9.41 27.00 5.73
N VAL A 117 -9.85 26.32 4.69
CA VAL A 117 -9.46 24.95 4.34
C VAL A 117 -7.96 24.84 3.99
N LYS A 118 -7.29 25.95 3.66
CA LYS A 118 -5.83 25.98 3.40
C LYS A 118 -4.98 25.60 4.62
N LYS A 119 -5.55 25.57 5.82
CA LYS A 119 -4.86 25.15 7.05
C LYS A 119 -4.58 23.65 7.12
N VAL A 120 -5.19 22.85 6.24
CA VAL A 120 -5.01 21.39 6.21
C VAL A 120 -3.59 21.04 5.75
N ASN A 121 -2.82 20.37 6.60
CA ASN A 121 -1.50 19.87 6.24
C ASN A 121 -1.62 18.68 5.28
N LEU A 122 -0.97 18.79 4.12
CA LEU A 122 -0.95 17.76 3.07
C LEU A 122 0.32 16.89 3.12
N SER A 123 1.31 17.27 3.92
CA SER A 123 2.53 16.52 4.10
C SER A 123 3.02 16.66 5.53
N THR A 124 3.77 15.69 6.03
CA THR A 124 4.47 15.79 7.31
C THR A 124 5.31 17.08 7.32
N PRO A 125 5.12 17.97 8.31
CA PRO A 125 5.93 19.19 8.42
C PRO A 125 7.39 18.82 8.65
N PHE A 126 8.29 19.56 8.04
CA PHE A 126 9.73 19.37 8.18
C PHE A 126 10.41 20.72 8.05
N ASP A 127 11.14 21.08 9.09
CA ASP A 127 11.93 22.30 9.15
C ASP A 127 13.35 21.96 8.71
N SER A 128 13.77 22.60 7.63
CA SER A 128 15.09 22.35 7.05
C SER A 128 16.16 23.10 7.82
N LYS A 129 17.28 22.44 8.11
CA LYS A 129 18.41 23.05 8.83
C LYS A 129 19.47 23.54 7.87
N ASN A 130 19.74 22.76 6.83
CA ASN A 130 20.71 23.11 5.81
C ASN A 130 20.09 23.96 4.70
N THR A 131 20.96 24.62 3.94
CA THR A 131 20.54 25.47 2.84
C THR A 131 19.77 24.67 1.80
N VAL A 132 20.28 23.54 1.30
CA VAL A 132 19.70 22.82 0.16
C VAL A 132 19.05 21.50 0.54
N ILE A 133 19.79 20.65 1.26
CA ILE A 133 19.37 19.28 1.57
C ILE A 133 19.76 18.88 2.99
N ASP A 134 18.82 18.23 3.67
CA ASP A 134 19.01 17.62 4.99
C ASP A 134 18.92 16.10 4.88
N TYR A 135 19.78 15.41 5.63
CA TYR A 135 19.63 14.00 5.93
C TYR A 135 19.03 13.83 7.32
N ASN A 136 17.77 13.41 7.38
CA ASN A 136 17.06 13.10 8.61
C ASN A 136 16.00 12.01 8.32
N PRO A 137 16.29 10.73 8.61
CA PRO A 137 15.34 9.64 8.39
C PRO A 137 14.11 9.76 9.28
N ILE A 138 12.99 10.18 8.69
CA ILE A 138 11.70 10.28 9.39
C ILE A 138 10.60 9.52 8.66
N LYS A 139 9.60 9.08 9.42
CA LYS A 139 8.32 8.61 8.88
C LYS A 139 7.62 9.79 8.22
N PHE A 140 7.48 9.72 6.89
CA PHE A 140 6.98 10.81 6.08
C PHE A 140 5.75 10.37 5.30
N LEU A 141 4.70 11.18 5.41
CA LEU A 141 3.48 11.03 4.64
C LEU A 141 3.22 12.28 3.81
N GLU A 142 2.74 12.08 2.60
CA GLU A 142 2.37 13.15 1.67
C GLU A 142 1.13 12.72 0.90
N LEU A 143 0.21 13.67 0.75
CA LEU A 143 -0.99 13.52 -0.04
C LEU A 143 -0.78 14.17 -1.40
N LYS A 144 -0.79 13.36 -2.46
CA LYS A 144 -0.67 13.80 -3.84
C LYS A 144 -1.99 13.65 -4.55
N PHE A 145 -2.39 14.68 -5.28
CA PHE A 145 -3.59 14.67 -6.09
C PHE A 145 -3.24 14.38 -7.55
N PRO A 146 -3.98 13.48 -8.22
CA PRO A 146 -3.90 13.38 -9.66
C PRO A 146 -4.42 14.67 -10.30
N LYS A 147 -4.16 14.83 -11.60
CA LYS A 147 -4.74 15.95 -12.37
C LYS A 147 -6.26 15.94 -12.28
N GLU A 148 -6.84 14.74 -12.35
CA GLU A 148 -8.27 14.47 -12.38
C GLU A 148 -8.56 13.12 -11.68
N VAL A 149 -9.73 13.00 -11.05
CA VAL A 149 -10.22 11.78 -10.40
C VAL A 149 -11.42 11.25 -11.19
N CYS A 150 -11.17 10.26 -12.04
CA CYS A 150 -12.20 9.67 -12.89
C CYS A 150 -13.17 8.77 -12.10
N ASP A 151 -14.33 8.50 -12.70
CA ASP A 151 -15.27 7.52 -12.18
C ASP A 151 -14.66 6.11 -12.07
N GLY A 152 -15.08 5.33 -11.07
CA GLY A 152 -14.52 4.01 -10.76
C GLY A 152 -13.39 4.00 -9.72
N ILE A 153 -12.60 5.09 -9.59
CA ILE A 153 -11.55 5.18 -8.56
C ILE A 153 -11.88 6.12 -7.40
N LYS A 154 -12.92 6.96 -7.52
CA LYS A 154 -13.28 8.00 -6.53
C LYS A 154 -13.39 7.46 -5.10
N HIS A 155 -14.09 6.35 -4.90
CA HIS A 155 -14.31 5.79 -3.56
C HIS A 155 -12.99 5.36 -2.90
N SER A 156 -12.16 4.60 -3.62
CA SER A 156 -10.85 4.17 -3.11
C SER A 156 -9.90 5.35 -2.90
N PHE A 157 -9.93 6.33 -3.80
CA PHE A 157 -9.11 7.53 -3.71
C PHE A 157 -9.47 8.36 -2.48
N TYR A 158 -10.75 8.73 -2.32
CA TYR A 158 -11.19 9.54 -1.19
C TYR A 158 -11.04 8.83 0.16
N ALA A 159 -11.30 7.52 0.22
CA ALA A 159 -11.02 6.75 1.43
C ALA A 159 -9.55 6.84 1.84
N SER A 160 -8.63 6.66 0.89
CA SER A 160 -7.18 6.82 1.11
C SER A 160 -6.81 8.25 1.53
N CYS A 161 -7.44 9.26 0.92
CA CYS A 161 -7.25 10.66 1.31
C CYS A 161 -7.67 10.90 2.77
N ILE A 162 -8.82 10.38 3.20
CA ILE A 162 -9.33 10.58 4.56
C ILE A 162 -8.34 10.02 5.59
N HIS A 163 -7.92 8.76 5.45
CA HIS A 163 -6.95 8.15 6.36
C HIS A 163 -5.65 8.98 6.46
N ARG A 164 -5.15 9.50 5.32
CA ARG A 164 -3.94 10.33 5.28
C ARG A 164 -4.14 11.68 5.95
N LEU A 165 -5.28 12.34 5.70
CA LEU A 165 -5.57 13.66 6.23
C LEU A 165 -5.76 13.63 7.74
N VAL A 166 -6.48 12.63 8.27
CA VAL A 166 -6.65 12.44 9.71
C VAL A 166 -5.29 12.19 10.38
N TYR A 167 -4.47 11.32 9.78
CA TYR A 167 -3.12 11.05 10.31
C TYR A 167 -2.21 12.29 10.31
N LEU A 168 -2.30 13.15 9.29
CA LEU A 168 -1.50 14.37 9.19
C LEU A 168 -2.01 15.52 10.09
N ASN A 169 -3.28 15.47 10.50
CA ASN A 169 -3.97 16.56 11.18
C ASN A 169 -4.78 16.00 12.37
N PRO A 170 -4.14 15.40 13.39
CA PRO A 170 -4.85 14.77 14.51
C PRO A 170 -5.68 15.77 15.34
N ASP A 171 -5.21 17.01 15.47
CA ASP A 171 -5.85 18.04 16.29
C ASP A 171 -6.91 18.87 15.53
N LEU A 172 -7.12 18.57 14.25
CA LEU A 172 -7.96 19.38 13.37
C LEU A 172 -9.41 18.89 13.40
N GLU A 173 -10.36 19.83 13.49
CA GLU A 173 -11.78 19.49 13.47
C GLU A 173 -12.17 18.78 12.15
N PRO A 174 -13.02 17.73 12.21
CA PRO A 174 -13.48 17.01 11.02
C PRO A 174 -14.05 17.90 9.91
N SER A 175 -14.67 19.02 10.27
CA SER A 175 -15.24 20.00 9.35
C SER A 175 -14.20 20.54 8.35
N TYR A 176 -12.95 20.74 8.76
CA TYR A 176 -11.86 21.16 7.86
C TYR A 176 -11.50 20.07 6.85
N ILE A 177 -11.38 18.81 7.31
CA ILE A 177 -11.03 17.67 6.45
C ILE A 177 -12.15 17.40 5.45
N TYR A 178 -13.40 17.41 5.90
CA TYR A 178 -14.56 17.24 5.03
C TYR A 178 -14.68 18.36 4.00
N SER A 179 -14.52 19.63 4.42
CA SER A 179 -14.56 20.78 3.52
C SER A 179 -13.46 20.70 2.45
N PHE A 180 -12.26 20.26 2.82
CA PHE A 180 -11.17 20.02 1.88
C PHE A 180 -11.52 18.94 0.84
N LEU A 181 -12.08 17.82 1.27
CA LEU A 181 -12.51 16.74 0.38
C LEU A 181 -13.66 17.19 -0.53
N PHE A 182 -14.60 17.98 -0.02
CA PHE A 182 -15.71 18.54 -0.79
C PHE A 182 -15.22 19.42 -1.94
N TYR A 183 -14.32 20.37 -1.67
CA TYR A 183 -13.74 21.20 -2.73
C TYR A 183 -12.88 20.39 -3.70
N THR A 184 -12.11 19.42 -3.20
CA THR A 184 -11.35 18.51 -4.06
C THR A 184 -12.27 17.75 -5.01
N ASN A 185 -13.38 17.21 -4.53
CA ASN A 185 -14.37 16.53 -5.36
C ASN A 185 -15.02 17.47 -6.37
N LYS A 186 -15.36 18.69 -5.97
CA LYS A 186 -15.96 19.68 -6.87
C LYS A 186 -15.04 20.08 -8.04
N TYR A 187 -13.74 20.23 -7.79
CA TYR A 187 -12.81 20.80 -8.77
C TYR A 187 -11.88 19.79 -9.45
N LYS A 188 -11.73 18.57 -8.91
CA LYS A 188 -10.81 17.55 -9.43
C LYS A 188 -11.49 16.27 -9.92
N ALA A 189 -12.72 15.96 -9.50
CA ALA A 189 -13.40 14.75 -9.95
C ALA A 189 -14.22 14.99 -11.22
N ASN A 190 -14.24 13.98 -12.09
CA ASN A 190 -15.01 14.01 -13.32
C ASN A 190 -15.69 12.64 -13.57
N PRO A 191 -17.03 12.57 -13.47
CA PRO A 191 -17.90 13.57 -12.85
C PRO A 191 -17.69 13.63 -11.33
N PRO A 192 -18.03 14.74 -10.67
CA PRO A 192 -18.01 14.84 -9.22
C PRO A 192 -18.85 13.74 -8.54
N MET A 193 -18.37 13.21 -7.42
CA MET A 193 -19.18 12.34 -6.56
C MET A 193 -20.33 13.14 -5.96
N GLU A 194 -21.51 12.51 -5.87
CA GLU A 194 -22.70 13.11 -5.27
C GLU A 194 -22.43 13.48 -3.80
N PRO A 195 -22.80 14.69 -3.32
CA PRO A 195 -22.40 15.17 -1.99
C PRO A 195 -22.82 14.27 -0.83
N ARG A 196 -24.00 13.64 -0.91
CA ARG A 196 -24.47 12.70 0.13
C ARG A 196 -23.59 11.45 0.16
N SER A 197 -23.21 10.93 -1.00
CA SER A 197 -22.29 9.80 -1.12
C SER A 197 -20.90 10.12 -0.57
N LEU A 198 -20.36 11.31 -0.87
CA LEU A 198 -19.09 11.77 -0.31
C LEU A 198 -19.14 11.90 1.21
N ARG A 199 -20.24 12.47 1.75
CA ARG A 199 -20.46 12.60 3.19
C ARG A 199 -20.51 11.23 3.89
N ARG A 200 -21.28 10.29 3.34
CA ARG A 200 -21.35 8.92 3.88
C ARG A 200 -19.99 8.23 3.91
N LEU A 201 -19.21 8.39 2.83
CA LEU A 201 -17.85 7.86 2.77
C LEU A 201 -16.95 8.49 3.84
N PHE A 202 -17.04 9.82 4.01
CA PHE A 202 -16.29 10.53 5.03
C PHE A 202 -16.61 10.03 6.44
N GLU A 203 -17.90 10.01 6.81
CA GLU A 203 -18.36 9.56 8.12
C GLU A 203 -17.91 8.12 8.41
N TYR A 204 -18.07 7.22 7.41
CA TYR A 204 -17.66 5.83 7.54
C TYR A 204 -16.16 5.69 7.82
N VAL A 205 -15.31 6.32 7.01
CA VAL A 205 -13.84 6.18 7.14
C VAL A 205 -13.33 6.92 8.38
N TYR A 206 -13.87 8.10 8.69
CA TYR A 206 -13.48 8.87 9.88
C TYR A 206 -13.84 8.14 11.19
N ASN A 207 -15.01 7.51 11.25
CA ASN A 207 -15.39 6.71 12.42
C ASN A 207 -14.47 5.50 12.60
N GLN A 208 -13.98 4.89 11.51
CA GLN A 208 -12.98 3.82 11.58
C GLN A 208 -11.64 4.32 12.14
N THR A 209 -11.22 5.54 11.79
CA THR A 209 -9.96 6.08 12.31
C THR A 209 -9.99 6.40 13.81
N ASN A 210 -11.19 6.51 14.40
CA ASN A 210 -11.38 6.80 15.82
C ASN A 210 -11.51 5.55 16.70
N GLN A 211 -11.43 4.35 16.12
CA GLN A 211 -11.45 3.10 16.89
C GLN A 211 -10.12 2.93 17.64
N GLU A 212 -10.16 2.43 18.88
CA GLU A 212 -8.98 2.32 19.77
C GLU A 212 -7.85 1.46 19.18
N ASP A 213 -8.18 0.50 18.31
CA ASP A 213 -7.25 -0.42 17.65
C ASP A 213 -6.74 0.08 16.29
N TYR A 214 -7.14 1.28 15.87
CA TYR A 214 -6.77 1.80 14.57
C TYR A 214 -5.31 2.28 14.53
N VAL A 215 -4.49 1.62 13.72
CA VAL A 215 -3.10 2.02 13.43
C VAL A 215 -2.92 2.27 11.94
N TYR A 216 -2.57 3.51 11.58
CA TYR A 216 -2.25 3.85 10.20
C TYR A 216 -0.82 3.43 9.84
N ASN A 217 -0.68 2.44 8.96
CA ASN A 217 0.60 1.81 8.60
C ASN A 217 1.04 2.06 7.14
N ASN A 218 0.89 3.28 6.63
CA ASN A 218 1.24 3.61 5.24
C ASN A 218 2.12 4.86 5.13
N ASP A 219 2.90 5.11 6.17
CA ASP A 219 4.03 6.03 6.16
C ASP A 219 5.27 5.37 5.55
N ARG A 220 6.08 6.15 4.85
CA ARG A 220 7.38 5.69 4.31
C ARG A 220 8.50 6.43 5.02
N VAL A 221 9.63 5.76 5.25
CA VAL A 221 10.82 6.44 5.74
C VAL A 221 11.40 7.28 4.60
N LYS A 222 11.42 8.60 4.78
CA LYS A 222 12.07 9.55 3.88
C LYS A 222 13.36 10.01 4.53
N ASN A 223 14.48 9.66 3.88
CA ASN A 223 15.83 9.92 4.40
C ASN A 223 16.28 11.37 4.18
N PHE A 224 15.94 11.94 3.03
CA PHE A 224 16.43 13.25 2.60
C PHE A 224 15.29 14.22 2.40
N HIS A 225 15.51 15.48 2.79
CA HIS A 225 14.55 16.56 2.67
C HIS A 225 15.19 17.75 2.01
N LEU A 226 14.49 18.34 1.05
CA LEU A 226 14.94 19.53 0.36
C LEU A 226 14.36 20.74 1.08
N ASN A 227 15.18 21.77 1.25
CA ASN A 227 14.71 23.05 1.75
C ASN A 227 13.73 23.67 0.74
N LYS A 228 12.57 24.12 1.24
CA LYS A 228 11.52 24.73 0.43
C LYS A 228 11.90 26.13 -0.08
N GLU A 229 12.80 26.80 0.62
CA GLU A 229 13.22 28.17 0.31
C GLU A 229 14.19 28.22 -0.89
N VAL A 230 14.88 27.12 -1.19
CA VAL A 230 15.83 27.09 -2.29
C VAL A 230 15.15 26.94 -3.64
N PHE A 231 15.54 27.86 -4.53
CA PHE A 231 15.16 27.81 -5.94
C PHE A 231 16.04 26.80 -6.70
N LEU A 232 15.61 25.53 -6.70
CA LEU A 232 16.16 24.50 -7.58
C LEU A 232 15.18 24.16 -8.70
N THR A 233 15.73 23.86 -9.88
CA THR A 233 14.92 23.30 -10.98
C THR A 233 14.38 21.93 -10.60
N LYS A 234 13.30 21.49 -11.26
CA LYS A 234 12.74 20.15 -11.03
C LYS A 234 13.78 19.05 -11.31
N GLU A 235 14.61 19.25 -12.32
CA GLU A 235 15.68 18.32 -12.72
C GLU A 235 16.76 18.22 -11.65
N ASP A 236 17.22 19.34 -11.11
CA ASP A 236 18.19 19.36 -10.00
C ASP A 236 17.66 18.65 -8.77
N LYS A 237 16.41 18.95 -8.38
CA LYS A 237 15.75 18.30 -7.22
C LYS A 237 15.72 16.79 -7.39
N VAL A 238 15.37 16.30 -8.58
CA VAL A 238 15.32 14.87 -8.88
C VAL A 238 16.72 14.26 -8.90
N SER A 239 17.69 14.94 -9.51
CA SER A 239 19.07 14.49 -9.61
C SER A 239 19.71 14.32 -8.22
N ILE A 240 19.64 15.36 -7.38
CA ILE A 240 20.15 15.34 -6.00
C ILE A 240 19.49 14.20 -5.22
N MET A 241 18.17 14.12 -5.22
CA MET A 241 17.43 13.10 -4.45
C MET A 241 17.74 11.69 -4.92
N ASN A 242 17.89 11.46 -6.23
CA ASN A 242 18.23 10.15 -6.78
C ASN A 242 19.66 9.74 -6.43
N LYS A 243 20.62 10.69 -6.47
CA LYS A 243 22.01 10.48 -6.07
C LYS A 243 22.08 10.06 -4.61
N CYS A 244 21.46 10.82 -3.70
CA CYS A 244 21.47 10.56 -2.26
C CYS A 244 20.79 9.21 -1.92
N ASN A 245 19.59 8.96 -2.46
CA ASN A 245 18.90 7.69 -2.22
C ASN A 245 19.63 6.49 -2.84
N GLY A 246 20.31 6.68 -3.98
CA GLY A 246 21.16 5.65 -4.59
C GLY A 246 22.32 5.23 -3.70
N LYS A 247 22.92 6.19 -2.99
CA LYS A 247 23.98 5.91 -2.01
C LYS A 247 23.48 5.17 -0.78
N ILE A 248 22.33 5.55 -0.23
CA ILE A 248 21.68 4.79 0.86
C ILE A 248 21.41 3.33 0.45
N ARG A 249 20.88 3.11 -0.76
CA ARG A 249 20.65 1.74 -1.27
C ARG A 249 21.96 0.96 -1.41
N SER A 250 23.01 1.63 -1.90
CA SER A 250 24.33 1.00 -2.02
C SER A 250 24.90 0.63 -0.64
N ASN A 251 24.80 1.53 0.35
CA ASN A 251 25.24 1.27 1.72
C ASN A 251 24.54 0.05 2.32
N LYS A 252 23.22 -0.09 2.15
CA LYS A 252 22.50 -1.29 2.62
C LYS A 252 23.06 -2.59 2.03
N SER A 253 23.42 -2.60 0.75
CA SER A 253 24.04 -3.75 0.11
C SER A 253 25.47 -3.99 0.62
N ILE A 254 26.26 -2.92 0.77
CA ILE A 254 27.63 -3.00 1.29
C ILE A 254 27.62 -3.54 2.73
N THR A 255 26.77 -3.01 3.61
CA THR A 255 26.60 -3.49 5.00
C THR A 255 26.33 -4.98 5.05
N LYS A 256 25.37 -5.49 4.26
CA LYS A 256 25.08 -6.93 4.19
C LYS A 256 26.27 -7.76 3.69
N ILE A 257 27.06 -7.23 2.76
CA ILE A 257 28.28 -7.89 2.27
C ILE A 257 29.34 -7.93 3.37
N LEU A 258 29.53 -6.85 4.10
CA LEU A 258 30.49 -6.77 5.21
C LEU A 258 30.08 -7.71 6.35
N GLU A 259 28.82 -7.73 6.73
CA GLU A 259 28.25 -8.67 7.71
C GLU A 259 28.49 -10.13 7.27
N ALA A 260 28.20 -10.46 6.01
CA ALA A 260 28.43 -11.82 5.48
C ALA A 260 29.92 -12.20 5.44
N LYS A 261 30.82 -11.26 5.13
CA LYS A 261 32.27 -11.49 5.19
C LYS A 261 32.73 -11.75 6.63
N ALA A 262 32.27 -10.93 7.58
CA ALA A 262 32.59 -11.08 9.00
C ALA A 262 32.06 -12.41 9.55
N GLU A 263 30.87 -12.84 9.15
CA GLU A 263 30.32 -14.13 9.52
C GLU A 263 31.13 -15.31 8.94
N LEU A 264 31.54 -15.25 7.67
CA LEU A 264 32.40 -16.27 7.08
C LEU A 264 33.76 -16.35 7.77
N GLN A 265 34.31 -15.20 8.14
CA GLN A 265 35.55 -15.11 8.89
C GLN A 265 35.41 -15.73 10.28
N TYR A 266 34.32 -15.43 10.99
CA TYR A 266 33.99 -16.04 12.28
C TYR A 266 33.86 -17.56 12.20
N ARG A 267 33.29 -18.07 11.11
CA ARG A 267 33.16 -19.52 10.83
C ARG A 267 34.47 -20.17 10.35
N ASN A 268 35.57 -19.41 10.21
CA ASN A 268 36.82 -19.85 9.58
C ASN A 268 36.63 -20.45 8.18
N GLU A 269 35.61 -19.98 7.46
CA GLU A 269 35.33 -20.42 6.10
C GLU A 269 36.01 -19.54 5.06
N LYS A 270 36.38 -20.13 3.93
CA LYS A 270 36.94 -19.35 2.81
C LYS A 270 35.91 -18.33 2.31
N ILE A 271 36.28 -17.05 2.41
CA ILE A 271 35.48 -15.94 1.91
C ILE A 271 35.51 -15.96 0.38
N THR A 272 34.41 -16.38 -0.22
CA THR A 272 34.22 -16.40 -1.68
C THR A 272 32.98 -15.60 -2.05
N GLN A 273 32.95 -15.01 -3.24
CA GLN A 273 31.82 -14.21 -3.70
C GLN A 273 30.50 -14.98 -3.71
N ASN A 274 30.52 -16.28 -4.04
CA ASN A 274 29.33 -17.13 -4.03
C ASN A 274 28.79 -17.32 -2.61
N LYS A 275 29.65 -17.68 -1.65
CA LYS A 275 29.25 -17.82 -0.25
C LYS A 275 28.74 -16.51 0.36
N VAL A 276 29.39 -15.40 0.03
CA VAL A 276 28.91 -14.07 0.45
C VAL A 276 27.52 -13.79 -0.14
N SER A 277 27.26 -14.17 -1.39
CA SER A 277 25.94 -14.06 -2.03
C SER A 277 24.87 -14.87 -1.30
N GLU A 278 25.20 -16.11 -0.94
CA GLU A 278 24.30 -17.02 -0.21
C GLU A 278 23.95 -16.46 1.18
N ILE A 279 24.95 -16.04 1.96
CA ILE A 279 24.75 -15.54 3.33
C ILE A 279 24.05 -14.17 3.34
N SER A 280 24.48 -13.25 2.47
CA SER A 280 23.90 -11.89 2.41
C SER A 280 22.48 -11.86 1.80
N GLY A 281 22.08 -12.93 1.11
CA GLY A 281 20.84 -13.01 0.33
C GLY A 281 20.80 -12.03 -0.86
N LEU A 282 21.95 -11.52 -1.29
CA LEU A 282 22.08 -10.62 -2.43
C LEU A 282 22.38 -11.39 -3.71
N GLY A 283 21.99 -10.84 -4.86
CA GLY A 283 22.36 -11.41 -6.15
C GLY A 283 23.86 -11.28 -6.43
N ILE A 284 24.46 -12.31 -7.05
CA ILE A 284 25.92 -12.40 -7.27
C ILE A 284 26.51 -11.18 -8.01
N GLN A 285 25.76 -10.55 -8.91
CA GLN A 285 26.20 -9.35 -9.61
C GLN A 285 26.36 -8.14 -8.66
N THR A 286 25.45 -8.01 -7.68
CA THR A 286 25.52 -6.95 -6.66
C THR A 286 26.70 -7.19 -5.73
N VAL A 287 26.93 -8.45 -5.36
CA VAL A 287 28.12 -8.84 -4.57
C VAL A 287 29.38 -8.47 -5.34
N LYS A 288 29.54 -8.91 -6.59
CA LYS A 288 30.70 -8.58 -7.43
C LYS A 288 30.96 -7.08 -7.52
N LYS A 289 29.90 -6.29 -7.70
CA LYS A 289 29.99 -4.83 -7.82
C LYS A 289 30.55 -4.16 -6.56
N TYR A 290 30.16 -4.62 -5.39
CA TYR A 290 30.51 -4.00 -4.10
C TYR A 290 31.52 -4.81 -3.28
N TYR A 291 32.04 -5.92 -3.82
CA TYR A 291 32.87 -6.87 -3.09
C TYR A 291 34.16 -6.26 -2.57
N MET A 292 34.76 -5.33 -3.31
CA MET A 292 36.03 -4.68 -2.94
C MET A 292 35.84 -3.45 -2.06
N ILE A 293 34.60 -3.07 -1.74
CA ILE A 293 34.33 -1.94 -0.86
C ILE A 293 34.46 -2.43 0.59
N GLU A 294 35.31 -1.74 1.34
CA GLU A 294 35.59 -2.04 2.75
C GLU A 294 34.71 -1.22 3.69
N ASP A 295 34.42 0.03 3.32
CA ASP A 295 33.62 0.95 4.13
C ASP A 295 32.37 1.46 3.40
N ILE A 296 31.33 1.77 4.18
CA ILE A 296 30.11 2.41 3.65
C ILE A 296 30.39 3.87 3.27
N TYR A 297 29.62 4.39 2.32
CA TYR A 297 29.70 5.81 1.96
C TYR A 297 29.21 6.69 3.12
N ASP A 298 29.98 7.71 3.49
CA ASP A 298 29.54 8.72 4.45
C ASP A 298 28.46 9.62 3.83
N ILE A 299 27.25 9.51 4.37
CA ILE A 299 26.08 10.24 3.89
C ILE A 299 26.10 11.70 4.35
N ASN A 300 26.64 11.98 5.54
CA ASN A 300 26.69 13.33 6.08
C ASN A 300 27.69 14.17 5.28
N LEU A 301 28.88 13.63 5.03
CA LEU A 301 29.90 14.27 4.19
C LEU A 301 29.35 14.55 2.78
N MET A 302 28.65 13.59 2.17
CA MET A 302 28.00 13.79 0.86
C MET A 302 26.97 14.93 0.89
N VAL A 303 26.19 15.05 1.97
CA VAL A 303 25.20 16.12 2.13
C VAL A 303 25.89 17.47 2.29
N GLU A 304 26.99 17.54 3.04
CA GLU A 304 27.80 18.75 3.16
C GLU A 304 28.37 19.19 1.81
N GLU A 305 28.95 18.26 1.03
CA GLU A 305 29.46 18.53 -0.31
C GLU A 305 28.39 19.12 -1.24
N ILE A 306 27.18 18.55 -1.21
CA ILE A 306 26.06 19.06 -2.02
C ILE A 306 25.67 20.45 -1.57
N ASN A 307 25.50 20.68 -0.26
CA ASN A 307 25.18 22.01 0.24
C ASN A 307 26.25 23.03 -0.16
N ASN A 308 27.54 22.70 -0.03
CA ASN A 308 28.66 23.55 -0.41
C ASN A 308 28.70 23.87 -1.91
N GLN A 309 28.45 22.86 -2.77
CA GLN A 309 28.41 23.04 -4.22
C GLN A 309 27.35 24.07 -4.63
N TYR A 310 26.17 24.01 -4.01
CA TYR A 310 25.08 24.94 -4.33
C TYR A 310 25.20 26.27 -3.58
N LEU A 311 25.86 26.31 -2.41
CA LEU A 311 26.23 27.54 -1.71
C LEU A 311 27.22 28.38 -2.55
N GLY A 312 28.27 27.73 -3.10
CA GLY A 312 29.26 28.39 -3.98
C GLY A 312 28.65 28.98 -5.26
N ASN A 313 27.58 28.38 -5.77
CA ASN A 313 26.83 28.90 -6.93
C ASN A 313 25.75 29.94 -6.55
N SER A 314 25.32 29.96 -5.28
CA SER A 314 24.26 30.85 -4.78
C SER A 314 24.73 32.27 -4.47
N GLY A 315 26.04 32.55 -4.54
CA GLY A 315 26.59 33.91 -4.53
C GLY A 315 26.08 34.84 -5.65
N LEU A 316 25.24 34.34 -6.57
CA LEU A 316 24.64 35.14 -7.64
C LEU A 316 23.10 35.20 -7.64
N LYS A 317 22.37 34.50 -6.76
CA LYS A 317 20.89 34.59 -6.71
C LYS A 317 20.34 34.30 -5.32
N ILE A 318 20.62 35.20 -4.37
CA ILE A 318 19.79 35.39 -3.18
C ILE A 318 18.97 36.64 -3.46
N LYS A 319 17.65 36.57 -3.27
CA LYS A 319 16.75 37.71 -3.42
C LYS A 319 16.58 38.41 -2.08
#